data_AF-A0A2S5NNE6-F1
#
_entry.id   AF-A0A2S5NNE6-F1
#
_cell.length_a   1.000
_cell.length_b   1.000
_cell.length_c   1.000
_cell.angle_alpha   90.00
_cell.angle_beta   90.00
_cell.angle_gamma   90.00
#
_symmetry.space_group_name_H-M   'P 1'
#
loop_
_entity.id
_entity.type
_entity.pdbx_description
1 polymer ?
#
loop_
_entity_poly.entity_id
_entity_poly.type
_entity_poly.pdbx_seq_one_letter_code
_entity_poly.pdbx_strand_id
1 'polypeptide(L)'
;MPLSIILQYVLPKQALTILAGKFANLQAGKLTTSVIAWFVKRYQVNMTEAENPDISSYKTFNDFFTRPLKSNARPLAKADFICPVDGAISQFGYIDQDQLFQAKNHNYSSLTLLAGNQALANKFHNGHFACLYLSPKDYHRIHMPCDGTLKSMAYVPGDLFSVNP
;
A
#
# COMPACT_ATOMS: atom_id res chain seq x y z
N MET A 1 -17.81 16.85 12.29
CA MET A 1 -16.83 16.06 11.51
C MET A 1 -16.33 16.92 10.36
N PRO A 2 -15.02 16.87 10.03
CA PRO A 2 -14.49 17.55 8.85
C PRO A 2 -15.10 16.97 7.56
N LEU A 3 -15.24 17.83 6.54
CA LEU A 3 -15.84 17.49 5.25
C LEU A 3 -15.17 16.28 4.58
N SER A 4 -13.85 16.17 4.70
CA SER A 4 -13.07 15.03 4.20
C SER A 4 -13.54 13.70 4.77
N ILE A 5 -13.92 13.64 6.05
CA ILE A 5 -14.43 12.42 6.68
C ILE A 5 -15.87 12.15 6.24
N ILE A 6 -16.73 13.17 6.17
CA ILE A 6 -18.12 13.00 5.70
C ILE A 6 -18.13 12.41 4.27
N LEU A 7 -17.26 12.90 3.39
CA LEU A 7 -17.10 12.36 2.04
C LEU A 7 -16.70 10.89 2.03
N GLN A 8 -15.84 10.44 2.96
CA GLN A 8 -15.47 9.02 3.08
C GLN A 8 -16.69 8.13 3.39
N TYR A 9 -17.67 8.62 4.16
CA TYR A 9 -18.88 7.84 4.46
C TYR A 9 -19.90 7.84 3.32
N VAL A 10 -20.11 8.98 2.67
CA VAL A 10 -21.20 9.16 1.69
C VAL A 10 -20.83 8.68 0.29
N LEU A 11 -19.56 8.79 -0.12
CA LEU A 11 -19.17 8.45 -1.49
C LEU A 11 -19.29 6.94 -1.77
N PRO A 12 -19.76 6.55 -2.98
CA PRO A 12 -19.84 5.15 -3.40
C PRO A 12 -18.45 4.62 -3.76
N LYS A 13 -17.64 4.34 -2.73
CA LYS A 13 -16.22 3.98 -2.82
C LYS A 13 -15.95 2.82 -3.79
N GLN A 14 -16.81 1.80 -3.81
CA GLN A 14 -16.66 0.67 -4.73
C GLN A 14 -16.86 1.07 -6.19
N ALA A 15 -17.90 1.85 -6.49
CA ALA A 15 -18.13 2.36 -7.85
C ALA A 15 -16.97 3.27 -8.31
N LEU A 16 -16.50 4.16 -7.43
CA LEU A 16 -15.34 5.01 -7.69
C LEU A 16 -14.08 4.19 -7.96
N THR A 17 -13.84 3.14 -7.17
CA THR A 17 -12.67 2.25 -7.35
C THR A 17 -12.74 1.49 -8.66
N ILE A 18 -13.91 0.96 -9.02
CA ILE A 18 -14.10 0.25 -10.29
C ILE A 18 -13.88 1.21 -11.47
N LEU A 19 -14.45 2.41 -11.42
CA LEU A 19 -14.27 3.42 -12.46
C LEU A 19 -12.82 3.86 -12.57
N ALA A 20 -12.18 4.20 -11.45
CA ALA A 20 -10.77 4.57 -11.40
C ALA A 20 -9.88 3.45 -11.95
N GLY A 21 -10.15 2.20 -11.59
CA GLY A 21 -9.42 1.04 -12.12
C GLY A 21 -9.61 0.85 -13.62
N LYS A 22 -10.81 1.08 -14.15
CA LYS A 22 -11.03 1.08 -15.61
C LYS A 22 -10.22 2.18 -16.27
N PHE A 23 -10.32 3.42 -15.80
CA PHE A 23 -9.56 4.55 -16.35
C PHE A 23 -8.05 4.35 -16.25
N ALA A 24 -7.56 3.83 -15.14
CA ALA A 24 -6.15 3.61 -14.91
C ALA A 24 -5.55 2.51 -15.81
N ASN A 25 -6.38 1.62 -16.35
CA ASN A 25 -6.00 0.59 -17.32
C ASN A 25 -6.22 0.99 -18.79
N LEU A 26 -6.84 2.15 -19.06
CA LEU A 26 -7.03 2.62 -20.43
C LEU A 26 -5.70 3.02 -21.07
N GLN A 27 -5.48 2.56 -22.30
CA GLN A 27 -4.36 2.97 -23.14
C GLN A 27 -4.76 4.17 -23.99
N ALA A 28 -4.92 5.33 -23.36
CA ALA A 28 -5.41 6.56 -23.99
C ALA A 28 -4.28 7.47 -24.55
N GLY A 29 -3.07 6.93 -24.74
CA GLY A 29 -1.93 7.64 -25.33
C GLY A 29 -1.61 8.95 -24.61
N LYS A 30 -1.72 10.08 -25.33
CA LYS A 30 -1.40 11.43 -24.80
C LYS A 30 -2.19 11.80 -23.55
N LEU A 31 -3.42 11.30 -23.40
CA LEU A 31 -4.21 11.54 -22.20
C LEU A 31 -3.58 10.85 -20.99
N THR A 32 -3.20 9.57 -21.14
CA THR A 32 -2.48 8.82 -20.10
C THR A 32 -1.18 9.52 -19.71
N THR A 33 -0.36 9.91 -20.69
CA THR A 33 0.90 10.62 -20.43
C THR A 33 0.67 11.95 -19.70
N SER A 34 -0.38 12.70 -20.07
CA SER A 34 -0.73 13.96 -19.39
C SER A 34 -1.14 13.75 -17.93
N VAL A 35 -1.92 12.70 -17.65
CA VAL A 35 -2.30 12.33 -16.27
C VAL A 35 -1.09 11.91 -15.46
N ILE A 36 -0.19 11.11 -16.02
CA ILE A 36 1.08 10.73 -15.37
C ILE A 36 1.92 11.98 -15.09
N ALA A 37 2.10 12.87 -16.05
CA ALA A 37 2.86 14.10 -15.89
C ALA A 37 2.31 14.98 -14.75
N TRP A 38 0.98 15.14 -14.70
CA TRP A 38 0.32 15.83 -13.59
C TRP A 38 0.59 15.14 -12.26
N PHE A 39 0.47 13.81 -12.20
CA PHE A 39 0.68 13.03 -10.98
C PHE A 39 2.11 13.14 -10.46
N VAL A 40 3.10 12.99 -11.35
CA VAL A 40 4.54 13.15 -11.03
C VAL A 40 4.79 14.53 -10.42
N LYS A 41 4.26 15.59 -11.04
CA LYS A 41 4.39 16.96 -10.52
C LYS A 41 3.68 17.16 -9.19
N ARG A 42 2.45 16.66 -9.06
CA ARG A 42 1.59 16.87 -7.88
C ARG A 42 2.11 16.15 -6.64
N TYR A 43 2.64 14.94 -6.79
CA TYR A 43 3.14 14.11 -5.70
C TYR A 43 4.67 14.09 -5.58
N GLN A 44 5.37 14.79 -6.48
CA GLN A 44 6.84 14.86 -6.52
C GLN A 44 7.47 13.46 -6.64
N VAL A 45 6.97 12.68 -7.59
CA VAL A 45 7.43 11.32 -7.83
C VAL A 45 8.87 11.35 -8.35
N ASN A 46 9.77 10.64 -7.69
CA ASN A 46 11.16 10.54 -8.15
C ASN A 46 11.30 9.57 -9.33
N MET A 47 11.29 10.10 -10.55
CA MET A 47 11.46 9.30 -11.76
C MET A 47 12.92 8.89 -12.03
N THR A 48 13.91 9.47 -11.34
CA THR A 48 15.31 9.10 -11.58
C THR A 48 15.64 7.70 -11.07
N GLU A 49 14.83 7.16 -10.16
CA GLU A 49 14.98 5.80 -9.62
C GLU A 49 14.20 4.75 -10.41
N ALA A 50 13.24 5.16 -11.23
CA ALA A 50 12.51 4.25 -12.10
C ALA A 50 13.45 3.60 -13.12
N GLU A 51 13.19 2.35 -13.47
CA GLU A 51 13.93 1.64 -14.52
C GLU A 51 13.86 2.40 -15.85
N ASN A 52 12.66 2.91 -16.19
CA ASN A 52 12.46 3.86 -17.27
C ASN A 52 11.96 5.22 -16.75
N PRO A 53 12.81 6.26 -16.72
CA PRO A 53 12.40 7.61 -16.31
C PRO A 53 11.46 8.32 -17.29
N ASP A 54 11.37 7.87 -18.55
CA ASP A 54 10.51 8.48 -19.55
C ASP A 54 9.04 8.14 -19.28
N ILE A 55 8.27 9.12 -18.82
CA ILE A 55 6.84 8.94 -18.51
C ILE A 55 5.99 8.57 -19.74
N SER A 56 6.48 8.84 -20.95
CA SER A 56 5.76 8.51 -22.19
C SER A 56 5.84 7.03 -22.55
N SER A 57 6.74 6.25 -21.92
CA SER A 57 6.87 4.82 -22.16
C SER A 57 5.76 3.98 -21.53
N TYR A 58 5.06 4.52 -20.53
CA TYR A 58 4.03 3.81 -19.79
C TYR A 58 2.70 3.84 -20.56
N LYS A 59 2.15 2.66 -20.84
CA LYS A 59 0.93 2.54 -21.68
C LYS A 59 -0.33 2.92 -20.93
N THR A 60 -0.35 2.72 -19.62
CA THR A 60 -1.48 2.97 -18.73
C THR A 60 -1.01 3.67 -17.46
N PHE A 61 -1.93 4.26 -16.70
CA PHE A 61 -1.57 4.83 -15.40
C PHE A 61 -1.13 3.74 -14.41
N ASN A 62 -1.75 2.55 -14.45
CA ASN A 62 -1.37 1.42 -13.59
C ASN A 62 0.05 0.89 -13.88
N ASP A 63 0.47 0.89 -15.15
CA ASP A 63 1.83 0.56 -15.55
C ASP A 63 2.84 1.52 -14.90
N PHE A 64 2.55 2.82 -14.93
CA PHE A 64 3.33 3.84 -14.21
C PHE A 64 3.26 3.69 -12.68
N PHE A 65 2.07 3.42 -12.12
CA PHE A 65 1.88 3.33 -10.68
C PHE A 65 2.65 2.14 -10.09
N THR A 66 2.76 1.06 -10.86
CA THR A 66 3.53 -0.14 -10.54
C THR A 66 4.90 -0.18 -11.25
N ARG A 67 5.44 0.99 -11.64
CA ARG A 67 6.72 1.10 -12.37
C ARG A 67 7.85 0.32 -11.68
N PRO A 68 8.68 -0.42 -12.43
CA PRO A 68 9.90 -1.01 -11.88
C PRO A 68 10.92 0.07 -11.49
N LEU A 69 11.73 -0.22 -10.47
CA LEU A 69 12.89 0.60 -10.11
C LEU A 69 14.17 0.00 -10.72
N LYS A 70 15.21 0.83 -10.84
CA LYS A 70 16.56 0.36 -11.20
C LYS A 70 17.03 -0.69 -10.21
N SER A 71 17.75 -1.71 -10.71
CA SER A 71 18.23 -2.83 -9.89
C SER A 71 19.13 -2.42 -8.72
N ASN A 72 19.83 -1.28 -8.83
CA ASN A 72 20.69 -0.73 -7.79
C ASN A 72 20.03 0.33 -6.90
N ALA A 73 18.74 0.65 -7.11
CA ALA A 73 18.07 1.71 -6.35
C ALA A 73 17.83 1.35 -4.88
N ARG A 74 17.79 0.06 -4.55
CA ARG A 74 17.51 -0.48 -3.21
C ARG A 74 18.48 -1.63 -2.88
N PRO A 75 19.74 -1.33 -2.54
CA PRO A 75 20.65 -2.36 -2.05
C PRO A 75 20.10 -2.99 -0.76
N LEU A 76 20.18 -4.32 -0.65
CA LEU A 76 19.67 -5.04 0.51
C LEU A 76 20.58 -4.79 1.73
N ALA A 77 19.96 -4.45 2.85
CA ALA A 77 20.68 -4.32 4.12
C ALA A 77 21.06 -5.69 4.69
N LYS A 78 22.18 -5.75 5.42
CA LYS A 78 22.56 -6.94 6.18
C LYS A 78 21.84 -6.94 7.53
N ALA A 79 20.62 -7.48 7.55
CA ALA A 79 19.77 -7.60 8.73
C ALA A 79 18.90 -8.86 8.62
N ASP A 80 18.38 -9.34 9.76
CA ASP A 80 17.48 -10.50 9.80
C ASP A 80 16.16 -10.23 9.06
N PHE A 81 15.70 -8.97 9.13
CA PHE A 81 14.54 -8.46 8.40
C PHE A 81 14.88 -7.13 7.74
N ILE A 82 14.44 -6.96 6.50
CA ILE A 82 14.53 -5.71 5.74
C ILE A 82 13.13 -5.15 5.45
N CYS A 83 13.06 -3.86 5.13
CA CYS A 83 11.78 -3.22 4.84
C CYS A 83 11.18 -3.78 3.54
N PRO A 84 9.91 -4.25 3.54
CA PRO A 84 9.29 -4.84 2.36
C PRO A 84 8.81 -3.82 1.32
N VAL A 85 8.73 -2.53 1.69
CA VAL A 85 8.14 -1.46 0.87
C VAL A 85 8.90 -0.14 1.02
N ASP A 86 8.74 0.76 0.05
CA ASP A 86 9.05 2.18 0.23
C ASP A 86 7.84 2.87 0.87
N GLY A 87 8.05 3.63 1.94
CA GLY A 87 6.96 4.33 2.61
C GLY A 87 7.35 4.86 3.99
N ALA A 88 6.36 5.02 4.85
CA ALA A 88 6.53 5.46 6.23
C ALA A 88 5.99 4.43 7.21
N ILE A 89 6.61 4.31 8.39
CA ILE A 89 6.05 3.55 9.49
C ILE A 89 4.88 4.34 10.07
N SER A 90 3.67 3.78 9.99
CA SER A 90 2.49 4.33 10.64
C SER A 90 2.53 4.02 12.13
N GLN A 91 2.67 2.74 12.48
CA GLN A 91 2.78 2.23 13.85
C GLN A 91 3.62 0.96 13.86
N PHE A 92 4.30 0.67 14.95
CA PHE A 92 4.96 -0.62 15.18
C PHE A 92 5.08 -0.86 16.68
N GLY A 93 5.22 -2.12 17.09
CA GLY A 93 5.38 -2.44 18.50
C GLY A 93 5.07 -3.88 18.84
N TYR A 94 4.82 -4.09 20.13
CA TYR A 94 4.42 -5.36 20.70
C TYR A 94 2.89 -5.52 20.63
N ILE A 95 2.42 -6.72 20.34
CA ILE A 95 1.01 -7.09 20.39
C ILE A 95 0.71 -7.56 21.81
N ASP A 96 -0.03 -6.77 22.60
CA ASP A 96 -0.42 -7.19 23.94
C ASP A 96 -1.63 -8.12 23.87
N GLN A 97 -1.42 -9.40 24.16
CA GLN A 97 -2.36 -10.49 23.88
C GLN A 97 -2.72 -10.53 22.39
N ASP A 98 -3.88 -10.00 22.01
CA ASP A 98 -4.34 -9.92 20.64
C ASP A 98 -4.46 -8.48 20.13
N GLN A 99 -4.14 -7.46 20.92
CA GLN A 99 -4.41 -6.06 20.62
C GLN A 99 -3.28 -5.40 19.81
N LEU A 100 -3.63 -4.88 18.63
CA LEU A 100 -2.77 -4.05 17.79
C LEU A 100 -3.16 -2.58 17.93
N PHE A 101 -2.16 -1.70 17.94
CA PHE A 101 -2.36 -0.25 18.00
C PHE A 101 -2.43 0.35 16.59
N GLN A 102 -3.54 1.01 16.25
CA GLN A 102 -3.76 1.60 14.92
C GLN A 102 -3.36 3.08 14.86
N ALA A 103 -3.88 3.84 15.83
CA ALA A 103 -3.67 5.27 16.03
C ALA A 103 -4.31 5.65 17.38
N LYS A 104 -3.86 6.75 18.02
CA LYS A 104 -4.31 7.26 19.33
C LYS A 104 -5.70 6.72 19.79
N ASN A 105 -5.67 5.84 20.79
CA ASN A 105 -6.82 5.23 21.49
C ASN A 105 -7.71 4.28 20.65
N HIS A 106 -7.27 3.86 19.46
CA HIS A 106 -7.97 2.85 18.66
C HIS A 106 -7.09 1.61 18.52
N ASN A 107 -7.52 0.55 19.20
CA ASN A 107 -6.95 -0.78 19.07
C ASN A 107 -7.90 -1.65 18.24
N TYR A 108 -7.34 -2.62 17.53
CA TYR A 108 -8.09 -3.71 16.93
C TYR A 108 -7.40 -5.03 17.22
N SER A 109 -8.15 -6.14 17.23
CA SER A 109 -7.58 -7.44 17.52
C SER A 109 -6.95 -8.10 16.28
N SER A 110 -5.93 -8.92 16.51
CA SER A 110 -5.36 -9.81 15.50
C SER A 110 -6.44 -10.77 14.96
N LEU A 111 -7.40 -11.16 15.80
CA LEU A 111 -8.55 -11.96 15.41
C LEU A 111 -9.42 -11.23 14.36
N THR A 112 -9.75 -9.96 14.59
CA THR A 112 -10.50 -9.15 13.62
C THR A 112 -9.70 -8.95 12.34
N LEU A 113 -8.40 -8.62 12.45
CA LEU A 113 -7.50 -8.47 11.30
C LEU A 113 -7.46 -9.74 10.43
N LEU A 114 -7.49 -10.91 11.07
CA LEU A 114 -7.39 -12.23 10.45
C LEU A 114 -8.77 -12.87 10.21
N ALA A 115 -9.82 -12.05 10.09
CA ALA A 115 -11.17 -12.45 9.73
C ALA A 115 -11.75 -13.59 10.60
N GLY A 116 -11.48 -13.57 11.91
CA GLY A 116 -11.98 -14.55 12.85
C GLY A 116 -11.20 -15.87 12.89
N ASN A 117 -10.07 -15.98 12.20
CA ASN A 117 -9.24 -17.18 12.23
C ASN A 117 -8.46 -17.28 13.55
N GLN A 118 -9.08 -17.87 14.57
CA GLN A 118 -8.49 -18.01 15.91
C GLN A 118 -7.16 -18.77 15.91
N ALA A 119 -7.06 -19.86 15.15
CA ALA A 119 -5.86 -20.68 15.11
C ALA A 119 -4.66 -19.92 14.53
N LEU A 120 -4.89 -19.03 13.56
CA LEU A 120 -3.86 -18.17 12.99
C LEU A 120 -3.55 -16.98 13.92
N ALA A 121 -4.57 -16.32 14.48
CA ALA A 121 -4.41 -15.20 15.40
C ALA A 121 -3.58 -15.58 16.63
N ASN A 122 -3.81 -16.76 17.20
CA ASN A 122 -3.05 -17.27 18.34
C ASN A 122 -1.54 -17.40 18.07
N LYS A 123 -1.12 -17.55 16.80
CA LYS A 123 0.32 -17.61 16.45
C LYS A 123 1.02 -16.26 16.58
N PHE A 124 0.25 -15.17 16.58
CA PHE A 124 0.75 -13.80 16.68
C PHE A 124 0.49 -13.19 18.06
N HIS A 125 -0.10 -13.95 18.99
CA HIS A 125 -0.27 -13.49 20.36
C HIS A 125 1.09 -13.14 20.96
N ASN A 126 1.18 -11.99 21.64
CA ASN A 126 2.44 -11.56 22.27
C ASN A 126 3.60 -11.43 21.26
N GLY A 127 3.27 -11.20 19.98
CA GLY A 127 4.23 -11.00 18.91
C GLY A 127 4.59 -9.54 18.70
N HIS A 128 5.19 -9.26 17.54
CA HIS A 128 5.50 -7.90 17.09
C HIS A 128 4.76 -7.58 15.80
N PHE A 129 4.40 -6.31 15.61
CA PHE A 129 3.78 -5.83 14.39
C PHE A 129 4.48 -4.55 13.88
N ALA A 130 4.35 -4.33 12.57
CA ALA A 130 4.69 -3.07 11.92
C ALA A 130 3.62 -2.78 10.85
N CYS A 131 3.05 -1.58 10.90
CA CYS A 131 2.10 -1.06 9.93
C CYS A 131 2.83 -0.01 9.08
N LEU A 132 2.93 -0.27 7.78
CA LEU A 132 3.66 0.55 6.82
C LEU A 132 2.66 1.21 5.87
N TYR A 133 2.80 2.52 5.68
CA TYR A 133 1.99 3.32 4.77
C TYR A 133 2.79 3.66 3.52
N LEU A 134 2.24 3.32 2.35
CA LEU A 134 2.77 3.73 1.04
C LEU A 134 1.96 4.93 0.58
N SER A 135 2.64 6.06 0.41
CA SER A 135 2.04 7.26 -0.13
C SER A 135 1.95 7.17 -1.66
N PRO A 136 1.10 7.96 -2.32
CA PRO A 136 0.92 7.89 -3.78
C PRO A 136 2.20 8.08 -4.60
N LYS A 137 3.26 8.70 -4.06
CA LYS A 137 4.54 8.88 -4.76
C LYS A 137 5.47 7.67 -4.69
N ASP A 138 5.27 6.80 -3.71
CA ASP A 138 6.21 5.73 -3.41
C ASP A 138 6.17 4.63 -4.49
N TYR A 139 7.06 3.65 -4.37
CA TYR A 139 7.08 2.48 -5.22
C TYR A 139 6.06 1.44 -4.71
N HIS A 140 5.10 1.06 -5.55
CA HIS A 140 3.93 0.27 -5.15
C HIS A 140 4.05 -1.23 -5.48
N ARG A 141 5.26 -1.80 -5.39
CA ARG A 141 5.41 -3.27 -5.32
C ARG A 141 5.98 -3.64 -3.96
N ILE A 142 5.43 -4.70 -3.39
CA ILE A 142 5.80 -5.22 -2.07
C ILE A 142 6.77 -6.39 -2.27
N HIS A 143 7.86 -6.38 -1.50
CA HIS A 143 8.88 -7.42 -1.52
C HIS A 143 8.89 -8.20 -0.19
N MET A 144 9.57 -9.34 -0.19
CA MET A 144 9.72 -10.16 1.01
C MET A 144 10.72 -9.51 1.98
N PRO A 145 10.40 -9.42 3.29
CA PRO A 145 11.31 -8.86 4.29
C PRO A 145 12.44 -9.83 4.71
N CYS A 146 12.29 -11.12 4.41
CA CYS A 146 13.26 -12.18 4.66
C CYS A 146 12.94 -13.39 3.76
N ASP A 147 13.81 -14.40 3.77
CA ASP A 147 13.52 -15.68 3.12
C ASP A 147 12.32 -16.38 3.79
N GLY A 148 11.50 -17.04 2.99
CA GLY A 148 10.30 -17.72 3.49
C GLY A 148 9.68 -18.65 2.47
N THR A 149 8.77 -19.52 2.94
CA THR A 149 7.97 -20.40 2.10
C THR A 149 6.50 -20.01 2.25
N LEU A 150 5.82 -19.74 1.12
CA LEU A 150 4.38 -19.47 1.13
C LEU A 150 3.61 -20.66 1.73
N LYS A 151 2.82 -20.40 2.77
CA LYS A 151 1.99 -21.43 3.44
C LYS A 151 0.50 -21.24 3.20
N SER A 152 0.02 -20.01 3.12
CA SER A 152 -1.38 -19.69 2.92
C SER A 152 -1.56 -18.28 2.38
N MET A 153 -2.72 -18.02 1.78
CA MET A 153 -3.19 -16.70 1.36
C MET A 153 -4.68 -16.62 1.64
N ALA A 154 -5.15 -15.49 2.16
CA ALA A 154 -6.57 -15.25 2.40
C ALA A 154 -6.99 -13.93 1.73
N TYR A 155 -8.20 -13.89 1.18
CA TYR A 155 -8.85 -12.69 0.71
C TYR A 155 -10.04 -12.39 1.63
N VAL A 156 -10.04 -11.21 2.25
CA VAL A 156 -11.10 -10.77 3.15
C VAL A 156 -11.84 -9.61 2.48
N PRO A 157 -13.12 -9.78 2.10
CA PRO A 157 -13.90 -8.66 1.58
C PRO A 157 -14.10 -7.61 2.68
N GLY A 158 -14.08 -6.33 2.31
CA GLY A 158 -14.23 -5.24 3.26
C GLY A 158 -14.45 -3.90 2.58
N ASP A 159 -14.58 -2.86 3.40
CA ASP A 159 -14.81 -1.51 2.94
C ASP A 159 -13.52 -0.84 2.42
N LEU A 160 -13.68 0.04 1.42
CA LEU A 160 -12.58 0.73 0.74
C LEU A 160 -12.36 2.16 1.29
N PHE A 161 -12.21 2.29 2.60
CA PHE A 161 -11.86 3.57 3.23
C PHE A 161 -10.44 3.99 2.83
N SER A 162 -10.23 5.28 2.58
CA SER A 162 -8.88 5.79 2.33
C SER A 162 -8.03 5.73 3.60
N VAL A 163 -6.82 5.21 3.47
CA VAL A 163 -5.80 5.25 4.52
C VAL A 163 -4.98 6.53 4.32
N ASN A 164 -5.06 7.45 5.27
CA ASN A 164 -4.30 8.70 5.27
C ASN A 164 -3.95 9.09 6.72
N PRO A 165 -2.73 8.78 7.20
CA PRO A 165 -2.30 9.10 8.55
C PRO A 165 -2.09 10.60 8.80
#